data_AF-B4KUL1-F1
#
_entry.id   AF-B4KUL1-F1
#
_cell.length_a   1.000
_cell.length_b   1.000
_cell.length_c   1.000
_cell.angle_alpha   90.00
_cell.angle_beta   90.00
_cell.angle_gamma   90.00
#
_symmetry.space_group_name_H-M   'P 1'
#
loop_
_entity.id
_entity.type
_entity.pdbx_description
1 polymer ?
#
loop_
_entity_poly.entity_id
_entity_poly.type
_entity_poly.pdbx_seq_one_letter_code
_entity_poly.pdbx_strand_id
1 'polypeptide(L)'
;MILARQSTTQILLAEIRNAFHRSFVRSMTGFQFNEVDGDLFSAPKTHSLAHCVGADLAMGAGIAVKFKEIYGKVDELEAQKARAGELALLKDDERYIYYLVTKSQSWALPTYETLQSSLEKMRDHMAKNDVHKLAIPRIGCGIDGLQWDKVKAIINDVFQREDVEITAYNFVPPQETQ
;
A
#
# COMPACT_ATOMS: atom_id res chain seq x y z
N MET A 1 40.63 31.15 -8.63
CA MET A 1 39.39 30.37 -8.36
C MET A 1 39.82 29.06 -7.72
N ILE A 2 39.90 29.01 -6.38
CA ILE A 2 40.43 27.86 -5.63
C ILE A 2 39.27 26.90 -5.34
N LEU A 3 39.27 25.75 -6.00
CA LEU A 3 38.39 24.62 -5.65
C LEU A 3 38.97 23.92 -4.41
N ALA A 4 38.30 24.06 -3.28
CA ALA A 4 38.69 23.37 -2.05
C ALA A 4 38.50 21.85 -2.22
N ARG A 5 39.61 21.10 -2.27
CA ARG A 5 39.58 19.63 -2.19
C ARG A 5 39.36 19.22 -0.73
N GLN A 6 38.23 18.57 -0.45
CA GLN A 6 38.01 17.96 0.86
C GLN A 6 38.97 16.77 1.05
N SER A 7 39.47 16.58 2.28
CA SER A 7 40.31 15.42 2.60
C SER A 7 39.47 14.15 2.68
N THR A 8 40.07 13.01 2.34
CA THR A 8 39.42 11.69 2.37
C THR A 8 38.78 11.38 3.73
N THR A 9 39.37 11.88 4.83
CA THR A 9 38.88 11.71 6.20
C THR A 9 37.58 12.49 6.48
N GLN A 10 37.43 13.70 5.92
CA GLN A 10 36.20 14.50 6.06
C GLN A 10 35.02 13.85 5.32
N ILE A 11 35.29 13.26 4.15
CA ILE A 11 34.29 12.53 3.36
C ILE A 11 33.81 11.28 4.13
N LEU A 12 34.76 10.48 4.65
CA LEU A 12 34.44 9.28 5.42
C LEU A 12 33.63 9.60 6.69
N LEU A 13 33.98 10.67 7.41
CA LEU A 13 33.24 11.11 8.59
C LEU A 13 31.81 11.56 8.25
N ALA A 14 31.62 12.25 7.11
CA ALA A 14 30.29 12.64 6.65
C ALA A 14 29.44 11.42 6.25
N GLU A 15 30.04 10.43 5.60
CA GLU A 15 29.38 9.16 5.24
C GLU A 15 28.98 8.35 6.46
N ILE A 16 29.88 8.20 7.44
CA ILE A 16 29.60 7.51 8.72
C ILE A 16 28.49 8.24 9.48
N ARG A 17 28.54 9.57 9.58
CA ARG A 17 27.50 10.37 10.21
C ARG A 17 26.16 10.20 9.51
N ASN A 18 26.14 10.20 8.17
CA ASN A 18 24.91 10.00 7.40
C ASN A 18 24.37 8.57 7.51
N ALA A 19 25.23 7.56 7.58
CA ALA A 19 24.84 6.17 7.80
C ALA A 19 24.28 5.94 9.21
N PHE A 20 24.90 6.55 10.22
CA PHE A 20 24.44 6.53 11.60
C PHE A 20 23.12 7.28 11.77
N HIS A 21 23.00 8.48 11.19
CA HIS A 21 21.76 9.25 11.20
C HIS A 21 20.62 8.51 10.49
N ARG A 22 20.90 7.87 9.32
CA ARG A 22 19.91 7.01 8.64
C ARG A 22 19.51 5.80 9.47
N SER A 23 20.46 5.11 10.09
CA SER A 23 20.15 3.94 10.93
C SER A 23 19.38 4.34 12.20
N PHE A 24 19.71 5.49 12.80
CA PHE A 24 19.04 6.01 13.98
C PHE A 24 17.62 6.49 13.67
N VAL A 25 17.41 7.24 12.58
CA VAL A 25 16.07 7.65 12.12
C VAL A 25 15.22 6.43 11.75
N ARG A 26 15.80 5.42 11.08
CA ARG A 26 15.13 4.14 10.81
C ARG A 26 14.78 3.36 12.09
N SER A 27 15.53 3.57 13.18
CA SER A 27 15.21 3.03 14.50
C SER A 27 14.14 3.84 15.24
N MET A 28 13.74 5.02 14.73
CA MET A 28 12.65 5.84 15.30
C MET A 28 11.34 5.73 14.52
N THR A 29 11.33 5.15 13.31
CA THR A 29 10.09 4.92 12.56
C THR A 29 9.56 3.52 12.92
N GLY A 30 8.29 3.42 13.30
CA GLY A 30 7.65 2.17 13.67
C GLY A 30 7.19 1.31 12.48
N PHE A 31 7.52 1.74 11.26
CA PHE A 31 7.12 1.06 10.04
C PHE A 31 7.60 -0.39 9.99
N GLN A 32 6.64 -1.31 9.81
CA GLN A 32 6.87 -2.73 9.67
C GLN A 32 6.15 -3.25 8.43
N PHE A 33 6.84 -4.06 7.64
CA PHE A 33 6.26 -4.73 6.48
C PHE A 33 6.48 -6.24 6.60
N ASN A 34 5.37 -6.98 6.67
CA ASN A 34 5.34 -8.42 6.81
C ASN A 34 4.70 -9.06 5.57
N GLU A 35 5.10 -10.29 5.26
CA GLU A 35 4.44 -11.14 4.24
C GLU A 35 4.06 -12.46 4.88
N VAL A 36 2.82 -12.90 4.65
CA VAL A 36 2.29 -14.17 5.16
C VAL A 36 1.50 -14.89 4.08
N ASP A 37 1.48 -16.20 4.14
CA ASP A 37 0.66 -17.03 3.26
C ASP A 37 -0.73 -17.22 3.89
N GLY A 38 -1.81 -16.93 3.15
CA GLY A 38 -3.17 -17.08 3.67
C GLY A 38 -4.25 -16.28 2.93
N ASP A 39 -5.47 -16.34 3.45
CA ASP A 39 -6.60 -15.53 2.98
C ASP A 39 -6.55 -14.13 3.60
N LEU A 40 -6.52 -13.08 2.79
CA LEU A 40 -6.54 -11.69 3.26
C LEU A 40 -7.70 -11.44 4.23
N PHE A 41 -8.86 -12.04 3.97
CA PHE A 41 -10.06 -11.81 4.78
C PHE A 41 -10.04 -12.53 6.13
N SER A 42 -9.02 -13.36 6.42
CA SER A 42 -8.75 -13.85 7.76
C SER A 42 -7.92 -12.88 8.63
N ALA A 43 -7.50 -11.74 8.07
CA ALA A 43 -6.79 -10.71 8.84
C ALA A 43 -7.65 -10.25 10.04
N PRO A 44 -7.04 -9.94 11.20
CA PRO A 44 -7.78 -9.48 12.36
C PRO A 44 -8.63 -8.25 12.04
N LYS A 45 -9.83 -8.13 12.62
CA LYS A 45 -10.71 -6.96 12.43
C LYS A 45 -10.11 -5.63 12.90
N THR A 46 -9.02 -5.67 13.67
CA THR A 46 -8.22 -4.50 14.03
C THR A 46 -7.40 -3.94 12.85
N HIS A 47 -7.27 -4.68 11.75
CA HIS A 47 -6.59 -4.22 10.55
C HIS A 47 -7.60 -3.62 9.57
N SER A 48 -7.28 -2.42 9.09
CA SER A 48 -7.88 -1.90 7.87
C SER A 48 -7.44 -2.75 6.68
N LEU A 49 -8.26 -2.81 5.63
CA LEU A 49 -7.93 -3.57 4.41
C LEU A 49 -7.72 -2.62 3.23
N ALA A 50 -6.89 -3.00 2.26
CA ALA A 50 -6.80 -2.29 0.99
C ALA A 50 -6.75 -3.23 -0.21
N HIS A 51 -7.30 -2.79 -1.34
CA HIS A 51 -7.09 -3.43 -2.65
C HIS A 51 -7.14 -2.41 -3.80
N CYS A 52 -6.75 -2.84 -5.00
CA CYS A 52 -6.82 -2.01 -6.21
C CYS A 52 -8.14 -2.19 -6.94
N VAL A 53 -8.64 -1.09 -7.52
CA VAL A 53 -9.83 -1.04 -8.38
C VAL A 53 -9.64 -0.08 -9.56
N GLY A 54 -10.53 -0.21 -10.55
CA GLY A 54 -10.76 0.84 -11.54
C GLY A 54 -11.76 1.88 -11.05
N ALA A 55 -11.73 3.08 -11.64
CA ALA A 55 -12.62 4.18 -11.29
C ALA A 55 -14.10 3.90 -11.62
N ASP A 56 -14.39 2.88 -12.43
CA ASP A 56 -15.73 2.34 -12.70
C ASP A 56 -16.25 1.40 -11.62
N LEU A 57 -15.42 1.03 -10.64
CA LEU A 57 -15.79 0.18 -9.50
C LEU A 57 -16.50 -1.13 -9.90
N ALA A 58 -16.20 -1.65 -11.10
CA ALA A 58 -16.85 -2.86 -11.62
C ALA A 58 -16.62 -4.07 -10.70
N MET A 59 -15.37 -4.21 -10.21
CA MET A 59 -14.93 -5.23 -9.24
C MET A 59 -15.37 -6.66 -9.61
N GLY A 60 -15.31 -7.00 -10.90
CA GLY A 60 -15.82 -8.25 -11.45
C GLY A 60 -14.81 -9.41 -11.53
N ALA A 61 -13.57 -9.23 -11.06
CA ALA A 61 -12.54 -10.28 -11.12
C ALA A 61 -11.58 -10.24 -9.93
N GLY A 62 -10.91 -11.37 -9.70
CA GLY A 62 -9.91 -11.52 -8.64
C GLY A 62 -10.48 -11.24 -7.25
N ILE A 63 -9.63 -10.74 -6.35
CA ILE A 63 -10.02 -10.48 -4.97
C ILE A 63 -11.10 -9.39 -4.84
N ALA A 64 -11.22 -8.49 -5.84
CA ALA A 64 -12.17 -7.39 -5.82
C ALA A 64 -13.64 -7.87 -5.78
N VAL A 65 -13.93 -9.05 -6.34
CA VAL A 65 -15.27 -9.67 -6.25
C VAL A 65 -15.64 -9.92 -4.78
N LYS A 66 -14.71 -10.51 -4.01
CA LYS A 66 -14.93 -10.81 -2.58
C LYS A 66 -15.02 -9.54 -1.74
N PHE A 67 -14.27 -8.48 -2.07
CA PHE A 67 -14.47 -7.16 -1.45
C PHE A 67 -15.89 -6.62 -1.71
N LYS A 68 -16.37 -6.70 -2.96
CA LYS A 68 -17.73 -6.26 -3.33
C LYS A 68 -18.82 -7.08 -2.64
N GLU A 69 -18.65 -8.40 -2.52
CA GLU A 69 -19.57 -9.30 -1.83
C GLU A 69 -19.65 -9.03 -0.32
N ILE A 70 -18.51 -8.76 0.32
CA ILE A 70 -18.44 -8.57 1.78
C ILE A 70 -18.86 -7.16 2.19
N TYR A 71 -18.37 -6.12 1.50
CA TYR A 71 -18.53 -4.72 1.92
C TYR A 71 -19.59 -3.96 1.14
N GLY A 72 -19.88 -4.36 -0.11
CA GLY A 72 -20.90 -3.74 -0.94
C GLY A 72 -20.75 -2.22 -1.08
N LYS A 73 -21.88 -1.51 -1.00
CA LYS A 73 -21.95 -0.04 -0.94
C LYS A 73 -21.23 0.68 -2.10
N VAL A 74 -21.38 0.13 -3.31
CA VAL A 74 -20.73 0.66 -4.51
C VAL A 74 -21.22 2.08 -4.82
N ASP A 75 -22.49 2.37 -4.53
CA ASP A 75 -23.07 3.71 -4.62
C ASP A 75 -22.37 4.73 -3.70
N GLU A 76 -22.05 4.35 -2.45
CA GLU A 76 -21.28 5.20 -1.53
C GLU A 76 -19.85 5.46 -2.06
N LEU A 77 -19.24 4.48 -2.73
CA LEU A 77 -17.92 4.61 -3.35
C LEU A 77 -17.97 5.50 -4.60
N GLU A 78 -18.96 5.30 -5.47
CA GLU A 78 -19.17 6.10 -6.69
C GLU A 78 -19.41 7.58 -6.36
N ALA A 79 -20.15 7.86 -5.29
CA ALA A 79 -20.41 9.21 -4.82
C ALA A 79 -19.13 9.99 -4.45
N GLN A 80 -18.04 9.30 -4.10
CA GLN A 80 -16.73 9.91 -3.81
C GLN A 80 -16.00 10.37 -5.08
N LYS A 81 -16.39 9.88 -6.26
CA LYS A 81 -15.86 10.30 -7.57
C LYS A 81 -14.34 10.23 -7.70
N ALA A 82 -13.73 9.25 -7.03
CA ALA A 82 -12.29 9.02 -7.06
C ALA A 82 -11.83 8.60 -8.47
N ARG A 83 -10.72 9.19 -8.91
CA ARG A 83 -10.09 8.97 -10.21
C ARG A 83 -8.82 8.15 -10.08
N ALA A 84 -8.23 7.75 -11.21
CA ALA A 84 -6.93 7.07 -11.20
C ALA A 84 -5.87 7.90 -10.45
N GLY A 85 -5.16 7.26 -9.52
CA GLY A 85 -4.24 7.89 -8.58
C GLY A 85 -4.88 8.38 -7.27
N GLU A 86 -6.20 8.31 -7.14
CA GLU A 86 -6.92 8.72 -5.93
C GLU A 86 -7.35 7.51 -5.08
N LEU A 87 -8.13 7.80 -4.05
CA LEU A 87 -8.58 6.84 -3.05
C LEU A 87 -10.09 6.99 -2.86
N ALA A 88 -10.79 5.87 -2.87
CA ALA A 88 -12.12 5.75 -2.28
C ALA A 88 -12.04 4.86 -1.03
N LEU A 89 -12.98 5.00 -0.10
CA LEU A 89 -12.99 4.21 1.12
C LEU A 89 -14.38 3.98 1.69
N LEU A 90 -14.53 2.92 2.47
CA LEU A 90 -15.66 2.69 3.35
C LEU A 90 -15.20 2.63 4.81
N LYS A 91 -16.05 3.09 5.73
CA LYS A 91 -15.90 2.81 7.16
C LYS A 91 -16.54 1.44 7.45
N ASP A 92 -15.78 0.55 8.08
CA ASP A 92 -16.24 -0.76 8.54
C ASP A 92 -15.96 -0.84 10.04
N ASP A 93 -16.94 -0.45 10.85
CA ASP A 93 -16.81 -0.34 12.31
C ASP A 93 -15.60 0.54 12.71
N GLU A 94 -14.69 0.06 13.54
CA GLU A 94 -13.51 0.82 13.99
C GLU A 94 -12.41 0.93 12.92
N ARG A 95 -12.50 0.20 11.80
CA ARG A 95 -11.48 0.19 10.73
C ARG A 95 -11.97 0.81 9.42
N TYR A 96 -11.12 0.77 8.40
CA TYR A 96 -11.41 1.27 7.05
C TYR A 96 -11.13 0.23 5.98
N ILE A 97 -11.87 0.30 4.88
CA ILE A 97 -11.64 -0.48 3.67
C ILE A 97 -11.24 0.48 2.56
N TYR A 98 -10.02 0.38 2.08
CA TYR A 98 -9.40 1.28 1.12
C TYR A 98 -9.45 0.70 -0.29
N TYR A 99 -9.99 1.50 -1.21
CA TYR A 99 -10.12 1.19 -2.63
C TYR A 99 -9.13 2.10 -3.38
N LEU A 100 -7.92 1.58 -3.60
CA LEU A 100 -6.86 2.27 -4.34
C LEU A 100 -7.29 2.33 -5.81
N VAL A 101 -7.66 3.51 -6.31
CA VAL A 101 -8.12 3.67 -7.69
C VAL A 101 -6.88 3.79 -8.58
N THR A 102 -6.40 2.67 -9.10
CA THR A 102 -5.12 2.62 -9.84
C THR A 102 -5.29 2.70 -11.36
N LYS A 103 -6.53 2.64 -11.86
CA LYS A 103 -6.82 2.68 -13.28
C LYS A 103 -8.12 3.41 -13.57
N SER A 104 -8.22 3.99 -14.75
CA SER A 104 -9.40 4.74 -15.19
C SER A 104 -10.63 3.84 -15.39
N GLN A 105 -10.40 2.58 -15.76
CA GLN A 105 -11.44 1.60 -16.04
C GLN A 105 -10.96 0.20 -15.64
N SER A 106 -11.87 -0.70 -15.30
CA SER A 106 -11.57 -2.06 -14.86
C SER A 106 -10.75 -2.89 -15.86
N TRP A 107 -10.90 -2.63 -17.16
CA TRP A 107 -10.18 -3.29 -18.25
C TRP A 107 -8.83 -2.65 -18.61
N ALA A 108 -8.52 -1.46 -18.07
CA ALA A 108 -7.22 -0.83 -18.28
C ALA A 108 -6.14 -1.45 -17.38
N LEU A 109 -4.88 -1.15 -17.67
CA LEU A 109 -3.76 -1.51 -16.79
C LEU A 109 -3.40 -0.31 -15.89
N PRO A 110 -3.09 -0.55 -14.62
CA PRO A 110 -2.53 0.50 -13.77
C PRO A 110 -1.08 0.80 -14.14
N THR A 111 -0.58 1.92 -13.63
CA THR A 111 0.85 2.26 -13.68
C THR A 111 1.45 2.37 -12.28
N TYR A 112 2.77 2.31 -12.16
CA TYR A 112 3.43 2.51 -10.88
C TYR A 112 3.15 3.90 -10.29
N GLU A 113 3.01 4.92 -11.14
CA GLU A 113 2.69 6.28 -10.73
C GLU A 113 1.28 6.37 -10.12
N THR A 114 0.28 5.78 -10.77
CA THR A 114 -1.10 5.74 -10.24
C THR A 114 -1.20 4.94 -8.94
N LEU A 115 -0.47 3.82 -8.85
CA LEU A 115 -0.37 3.05 -7.61
C LEU A 115 0.26 3.88 -6.49
N GLN A 116 1.43 4.48 -6.72
CA GLN A 116 2.10 5.31 -5.72
C GLN A 116 1.22 6.46 -5.26
N SER A 117 0.58 7.17 -6.20
CA SER A 117 -0.31 8.29 -5.85
C SER A 117 -1.47 7.83 -4.97
N SER A 118 -2.12 6.71 -5.28
CA SER A 118 -3.20 6.16 -4.45
C SER A 118 -2.72 5.71 -3.06
N LEU A 119 -1.51 5.16 -2.97
CA LEU A 119 -0.89 4.77 -1.69
C LEU A 119 -0.57 5.99 -0.83
N GLU A 120 -0.08 7.09 -1.41
CA GLU A 120 0.17 8.35 -0.70
C GLU A 120 -1.13 8.92 -0.13
N LYS A 121 -2.24 8.89 -0.89
CA LYS A 121 -3.56 9.29 -0.39
C LYS A 121 -4.03 8.40 0.76
N MET A 122 -3.82 7.09 0.66
CA MET A 122 -4.14 6.14 1.74
C MET A 122 -3.31 6.42 2.98
N ARG A 123 -2.01 6.62 2.84
CA ARG A 123 -1.11 7.00 3.95
C ARG A 123 -1.60 8.26 4.66
N ASP A 124 -1.90 9.32 3.90
CA ASP A 124 -2.36 10.58 4.47
C ASP A 124 -3.68 10.41 5.23
N HIS A 125 -4.59 9.59 4.70
CA HIS A 125 -5.83 9.24 5.39
C HIS A 125 -5.57 8.42 6.66
N MET A 126 -4.69 7.43 6.60
CA MET A 126 -4.34 6.58 7.74
C MET A 126 -3.75 7.40 8.88
N ALA A 127 -2.79 8.28 8.59
CA ALA A 127 -2.18 9.18 9.58
C ALA A 127 -3.21 10.13 10.21
N LYS A 128 -4.14 10.65 9.42
CA LYS A 128 -5.20 11.56 9.92
C LYS A 128 -6.21 10.86 10.83
N ASN A 129 -6.38 9.55 10.71
CA ASN A 129 -7.41 8.79 11.41
C ASN A 129 -6.83 7.71 12.34
N ASP A 130 -5.57 7.88 12.76
CA ASP A 130 -4.88 6.98 13.69
C ASP A 130 -4.95 5.49 13.30
N VAL A 131 -4.80 5.21 11.99
CA VAL A 131 -4.80 3.84 11.46
C VAL A 131 -3.37 3.32 11.38
N HIS A 132 -3.04 2.41 12.30
CA HIS A 132 -1.68 1.87 12.42
C HIS A 132 -1.51 0.44 11.87
N LYS A 133 -2.59 -0.22 11.44
CA LYS A 133 -2.55 -1.63 10.99
C LYS A 133 -3.31 -1.82 9.68
N LEU A 134 -2.62 -2.35 8.68
CA LEU A 134 -3.12 -2.56 7.34
C LEU A 134 -2.84 -3.99 6.86
N ALA A 135 -3.85 -4.65 6.32
CA ALA A 135 -3.70 -5.90 5.60
C ALA A 135 -4.01 -5.69 4.11
N ILE A 136 -3.13 -6.18 3.24
CA ILE A 136 -3.24 -6.02 1.79
C ILE A 136 -3.01 -7.36 1.07
N PRO A 137 -3.58 -7.59 -0.11
CA PRO A 137 -3.08 -8.64 -1.01
C PRO A 137 -1.80 -8.14 -1.70
N ARG A 138 -1.28 -8.90 -2.67
CA ARG A 138 -0.30 -8.39 -3.63
C ARG A 138 -0.95 -7.36 -4.59
N ILE A 139 -1.18 -6.15 -4.10
CA ILE A 139 -1.88 -5.07 -4.80
C ILE A 139 -1.23 -4.71 -6.14
N GLY A 140 -2.05 -4.41 -7.14
CA GLY A 140 -1.61 -4.09 -8.51
C GLY A 140 -0.92 -5.25 -9.26
N CYS A 141 -0.82 -6.43 -8.66
CA CYS A 141 -0.20 -7.61 -9.28
C CYS A 141 -1.26 -8.57 -9.85
N GLY A 142 -0.79 -9.67 -10.47
CA GLY A 142 -1.69 -10.68 -11.06
C GLY A 142 -2.34 -10.16 -12.35
N ILE A 143 -3.66 -9.99 -12.34
CA ILE A 143 -4.44 -9.49 -13.50
C ILE A 143 -3.96 -8.10 -13.94
N ASP A 144 -3.53 -7.27 -13.00
CA ASP A 144 -3.07 -5.90 -13.24
C ASP A 144 -1.60 -5.82 -13.70
N GLY A 145 -0.84 -6.92 -13.64
CA GLY A 145 0.46 -7.06 -14.30
C GLY A 145 1.65 -6.29 -13.71
N LEU A 146 1.51 -5.54 -12.60
CA LEU A 146 2.67 -4.96 -11.92
C LEU A 146 3.52 -6.04 -11.24
N GLN A 147 4.80 -5.75 -11.06
CA GLN A 147 5.76 -6.66 -10.44
C GLN A 147 5.81 -6.43 -8.94
N TRP A 148 5.62 -7.49 -8.16
CA TRP A 148 5.52 -7.38 -6.70
C TRP A 148 6.74 -6.74 -6.05
N ASP A 149 7.96 -7.05 -6.49
CA ASP A 149 9.18 -6.43 -5.93
C ASP A 149 9.20 -4.91 -6.08
N LYS A 150 8.69 -4.39 -7.22
CA LYS A 150 8.57 -2.95 -7.46
C LYS A 150 7.44 -2.33 -6.66
N VAL A 151 6.30 -3.00 -6.58
CA VAL A 151 5.17 -2.58 -5.73
C VAL A 151 5.59 -2.50 -4.27
N LYS A 152 6.29 -3.52 -3.77
CA LYS A 152 6.82 -3.57 -2.41
C LYS A 152 7.81 -2.43 -2.17
N ALA A 153 8.70 -2.13 -3.11
CA ALA A 153 9.61 -1.00 -3.00
C ALA A 153 8.84 0.34 -2.86
N ILE A 154 7.80 0.55 -3.67
CA ILE A 154 6.94 1.74 -3.59
C ILE A 154 6.23 1.82 -2.23
N ILE A 155 5.67 0.72 -1.72
CA ILE A 155 5.03 0.71 -0.40
C ILE A 155 6.03 1.10 0.68
N ASN A 156 7.24 0.54 0.66
CA ASN A 156 8.30 0.90 1.60
C ASN A 156 8.63 2.40 1.48
N ASP A 157 8.79 2.93 0.27
CA ASP A 157 9.11 4.34 0.08
C ASP A 157 8.03 5.29 0.59
N VAL A 158 6.75 4.94 0.39
CA VAL A 158 5.60 5.72 0.85
C VAL A 158 5.47 5.72 2.37
N PHE A 159 5.68 4.57 3.02
CA PHE A 159 5.37 4.37 4.45
C PHE A 159 6.59 4.33 5.38
N GLN A 160 7.83 4.35 4.88
CA GLN A 160 9.06 4.23 5.70
C GLN A 160 9.20 5.24 6.85
N ARG A 161 8.44 6.34 6.82
CA ARG A 161 8.44 7.40 7.85
C ARG A 161 7.26 7.33 8.81
N GLU A 162 6.34 6.40 8.59
CA GLU A 162 5.12 6.26 9.37
C GLU A 162 5.29 5.24 10.50
N ASP A 163 4.44 5.31 11.51
CA ASP A 163 4.28 4.27 12.54
C ASP A 163 3.12 3.35 12.14
N VAL A 164 3.38 2.45 11.19
CA VAL A 164 2.35 1.56 10.62
C VAL A 164 2.89 0.15 10.40
N GLU A 165 2.04 -0.83 10.67
CA GLU A 165 2.25 -2.23 10.33
C GLU A 165 1.46 -2.59 9.07
N ILE A 166 2.15 -3.02 8.02
CA ILE A 166 1.54 -3.53 6.79
C ILE A 166 1.82 -5.02 6.68
N THR A 167 0.78 -5.83 6.59
CA THR A 167 0.89 -7.28 6.33
C THR A 167 0.32 -7.61 4.96
N ALA A 168 1.17 -8.06 4.05
CA ALA A 168 0.76 -8.55 2.75
C ALA A 168 0.44 -10.05 2.80
N TYR A 169 -0.75 -10.41 2.33
CA TYR A 169 -1.24 -11.79 2.25
C TYR A 169 -0.99 -12.34 0.85
N ASN A 170 -0.17 -13.38 0.77
CA ASN A 170 0.03 -14.19 -0.43
C ASN A 170 -1.08 -15.22 -0.48
N PHE A 171 -1.97 -15.09 -1.47
CA PHE A 171 -3.07 -16.03 -1.63
C PHE A 171 -2.54 -17.44 -1.88
N VAL A 172 -2.94 -18.37 -1.02
CA VAL A 172 -2.74 -19.80 -1.22
C VAL A 172 -4.10 -20.41 -1.57
N PRO A 173 -4.27 -20.99 -2.77
CA PRO A 173 -5.50 -21.69 -3.12
C PRO A 173 -5.78 -22.80 -2.11
N PRO A 174 -7.06 -23.02 -1.71
CA PRO A 174 -7.42 -24.20 -0.94
C PRO A 174 -6.91 -25.45 -1.65
N GLN A 175 -6.24 -26.35 -0.93
CA GLN A 175 -5.91 -27.65 -1.48
C GLN A 175 -7.22 -28.39 -1.74
N GLU A 176 -7.48 -28.75 -3.01
CA GLU A 176 -8.61 -29.61 -3.35
C GLU A 176 -8.48 -30.90 -2.53
N THR A 177 -9.45 -31.14 -1.67
CA THR A 177 -9.61 -32.45 -1.03
C THR A 177 -10.12 -33.38 -2.13
N GLN A 178 -9.26 -34.29 -2.58
CA GLN A 178 -9.61 -35.36 -3.52
C GLN A 178 -10.69 -36.28 -2.93
#